data_AF-A0A3D0PE05-F1
#
_entry.id   AF-A0A3D0PE05-F1
#
_cell.length_a   1.000
_cell.length_b   1.000
_cell.length_c   1.000
_cell.angle_alpha   90.00
_cell.angle_beta   90.00
_cell.angle_gamma   90.00
#
_symmetry.space_group_name_H-M   'P 1'
#
loop_
_entity.id
_entity.type
_entity.pdbx_description
1 polymer ?
#
loop_
_entity_poly.entity_id
_entity_poly.type
_entity_poly.pdbx_seq_one_letter_code
_entity_poly.pdbx_strand_id
1 'polypeptide(L)'
;MIDWESLRAIVLDIEGTTCPVDFVTGSLFPYARQHLGTLLSQDDQQAPLKPLLDEVRIAWKQENSAEAPAYSDSQDPLALLPYLQWLIDQDRKLAPLKELQGLTWRHGYQSGALTTPLFADVAPTLKRWQQHGLRLAVYS
;
A
#
# COMPACT_ATOMS: atom_id res chain seq x y z
N MET A 1 19.34 26.62 17.48
CA MET A 1 20.10 26.16 16.30
C MET A 1 20.27 24.66 16.44
N ILE A 2 20.07 23.90 15.37
CA ILE A 2 20.36 22.46 15.38
C ILE A 2 21.87 22.30 15.40
N ASP A 3 22.39 21.55 16.37
CA ASP A 3 23.79 21.14 16.39
C ASP A 3 23.97 19.98 15.40
N TRP A 4 24.54 20.30 14.25
CA TRP A 4 24.71 19.35 13.15
C TRP A 4 25.85 18.36 13.40
N GLU A 5 26.79 18.66 14.31
CA GLU A 5 27.96 17.81 14.57
C GLU A 5 27.64 16.62 15.48
N SER A 6 26.63 16.73 16.35
CA SER A 6 26.18 15.64 17.23
C SER A 6 25.06 14.78 16.65
N LEU A 7 24.62 15.08 15.42
CA LEU A 7 23.52 14.37 14.77
C LEU A 7 23.91 12.91 14.49
N ARG A 8 23.07 11.96 14.92
CA ARG A 8 23.30 10.51 14.70
C ARG A 8 22.30 9.87 13.75
N ALA A 9 21.14 10.52 13.57
CA ALA A 9 20.07 9.98 12.75
C ALA A 9 19.21 11.09 12.15
N ILE A 10 18.61 10.80 11.00
CA ILE A 10 17.57 11.59 10.36
C ILE A 10 16.35 10.68 10.17
N VAL A 11 15.19 11.16 10.63
CA VAL A 11 13.90 10.50 10.42
C VAL A 11 13.15 11.29 9.35
N LEU A 12 12.70 10.60 8.31
CA LEU A 12 12.06 11.19 7.15
C LEU A 12 10.62 10.74 7.06
N ASP A 13 9.75 11.69 6.74
CA ASP A 13 8.42 11.40 6.22
C ASP A 13 8.50 11.06 4.71
N ILE A 14 7.44 10.47 4.17
CA ILE A 14 7.34 10.09 2.75
C ILE A 14 6.62 11.18 1.95
N GLU A 15 5.32 11.36 2.19
CA GLU A 15 4.44 12.18 1.35
C GLU A 15 4.71 13.67 1.54
N GLY A 16 4.95 14.40 0.44
CA GLY A 16 5.32 15.82 0.50
C GLY A 16 6.73 16.10 1.04
N THR A 17 7.47 15.06 1.44
CA THR A 17 8.85 15.16 1.95
C THR A 17 9.85 14.52 1.01
N THR A 18 9.68 13.24 0.65
CA THR A 18 10.58 12.53 -0.27
C THR A 18 9.96 12.26 -1.64
N CYS A 19 8.64 12.25 -1.74
CA CYS A 19 7.89 12.18 -2.98
C CYS A 19 6.73 13.20 -2.99
N PRO A 20 6.11 13.48 -4.14
CA PRO A 20 4.89 14.29 -4.22
C PRO A 20 3.80 13.81 -3.24
N VAL A 21 3.05 14.76 -2.68
CA VAL A 21 1.98 14.49 -1.71
C VAL A 21 0.84 13.65 -2.29
N ASP A 22 0.65 13.73 -3.61
CA ASP A 22 -0.37 12.98 -4.34
C ASP A 22 0.14 11.63 -4.85
N PHE A 23 1.37 11.20 -4.53
CA PHE A 23 1.89 9.94 -5.05
C PHE A 23 1.06 8.73 -4.57
N VAL A 24 0.67 8.71 -3.29
CA VAL A 24 -0.09 7.57 -2.74
C VAL A 24 -1.51 7.56 -3.29
N THR A 25 -2.20 8.69 -3.22
CA THR A 25 -3.59 8.82 -3.69
C THR A 25 -3.73 8.82 -5.21
N GLY A 26 -2.76 9.35 -5.93
CA GLY A 26 -2.74 9.48 -7.38
C GLY A 26 -2.08 8.30 -8.12
N SER A 27 -1.25 7.50 -7.45
CA SER A 27 -0.58 6.34 -8.07
C SER A 27 -0.82 5.02 -7.33
N LEU A 28 -0.51 4.94 -6.04
CA LEU A 28 -0.55 3.67 -5.31
C LEU A 28 -1.98 3.11 -5.16
N PHE A 29 -2.94 3.94 -4.75
CA PHE A 29 -4.33 3.50 -4.59
C PHE A 29 -4.97 3.11 -5.93
N PRO A 30 -4.86 3.92 -7.01
CA PRO A 30 -5.33 3.52 -8.34
C PRO A 30 -4.71 2.22 -8.83
N TYR A 31 -3.40 2.03 -8.63
CA TYR A 31 -2.73 0.80 -9.02
C TYR A 31 -3.27 -0.41 -8.25
N ALA A 32 -3.40 -0.33 -6.93
CA ALA A 32 -3.96 -1.42 -6.14
C ALA A 32 -5.38 -1.76 -6.60
N ARG A 33 -6.23 -0.75 -6.78
CA ARG A 33 -7.61 -0.91 -7.24
C ARG A 33 -7.69 -1.65 -8.59
N GLN A 34 -6.82 -1.30 -9.53
CA GLN A 34 -6.76 -1.89 -10.87
C GLN A 34 -6.23 -3.33 -10.85
N HIS A 35 -5.23 -3.62 -10.01
CA HIS A 35 -4.48 -4.88 -10.08
C HIS A 35 -4.85 -5.92 -9.01
N LEU A 36 -5.72 -5.57 -8.06
CA LEU A 36 -6.23 -6.51 -7.05
C LEU A 36 -6.87 -7.76 -7.69
N GLY A 37 -7.62 -7.60 -8.77
CA GLY A 37 -8.23 -8.74 -9.46
C GLY A 37 -7.18 -9.76 -9.94
N THR A 38 -6.05 -9.28 -10.46
CA THR A 38 -4.94 -10.14 -10.88
C THR A 38 -4.32 -10.90 -9.70
N LEU A 39 -4.15 -10.24 -8.54
CA LEU A 39 -3.66 -10.91 -7.34
C LEU A 39 -4.61 -12.02 -6.89
N LEU A 40 -5.92 -11.75 -6.90
CA LEU A 40 -6.95 -12.70 -6.46
C LEU A 40 -7.12 -13.89 -7.42
N SER A 41 -6.83 -13.72 -8.71
CA SER A 41 -6.94 -14.78 -9.72
C SER A 41 -5.72 -15.72 -9.77
N GLN A 42 -4.63 -15.42 -9.06
CA GLN A 42 -3.41 -16.23 -9.10
C GLN A 42 -3.53 -17.45 -8.18
N ASP A 43 -3.59 -18.65 -8.76
CA ASP A 43 -3.74 -19.91 -8.02
C ASP A 43 -2.64 -20.12 -6.96
N ASP A 44 -1.38 -19.83 -7.29
CA ASP A 44 -0.24 -19.94 -6.37
C ASP A 44 -0.34 -18.99 -5.16
N GLN A 45 -1.16 -17.95 -5.24
CA GLN A 45 -1.38 -16.98 -4.17
C GLN A 45 -2.62 -17.30 -3.32
N GLN A 46 -3.48 -18.22 -3.73
CA GLN A 46 -4.75 -18.46 -3.02
C GLN A 46 -4.54 -18.99 -1.59
N ALA A 47 -3.59 -19.90 -1.37
CA ALA A 47 -3.34 -20.45 -0.05
C ALA A 47 -2.79 -19.40 0.94
N PRO A 48 -1.76 -18.59 0.60
CA PRO A 48 -1.33 -17.47 1.44
C PRO A 48 -2.39 -16.38 1.67
N LEU A 49 -3.24 -16.11 0.68
CA LEU A 49 -4.27 -15.08 0.77
C LEU A 49 -5.49 -15.51 1.58
N LYS A 50 -5.73 -16.82 1.73
CA LYS A 50 -6.94 -17.34 2.38
C LYS A 50 -7.26 -16.69 3.73
N PRO A 51 -6.33 -16.55 4.70
CA PRO A 51 -6.62 -15.92 5.98
C PRO A 51 -7.08 -14.46 5.83
N LEU A 52 -6.43 -13.69 4.94
CA LEU A 52 -6.81 -12.31 4.65
C LEU A 52 -8.22 -12.23 4.05
N LEU A 53 -8.53 -13.13 3.12
CA LEU A 53 -9.85 -13.18 2.48
C LEU A 53 -10.95 -13.60 3.46
N ASP A 54 -10.65 -14.49 4.40
CA ASP A 54 -11.59 -14.87 5.47
C ASP A 54 -11.89 -13.67 6.39
N GLU A 55 -10.89 -12.87 6.74
CA GLU A 55 -11.10 -11.62 7.48
C GLU A 55 -11.92 -10.59 6.68
N VAL A 56 -11.69 -10.47 5.38
CA VAL A 56 -12.52 -9.61 4.49
C VAL A 56 -13.97 -10.08 4.47
N ARG A 57 -14.22 -11.39 4.40
CA ARG A 57 -15.58 -11.96 4.47
C ARG A 57 -16.26 -11.65 5.79
N ILE A 58 -15.54 -11.76 6.91
CA ILE A 58 -16.07 -11.40 8.24
C ILE A 58 -16.42 -9.91 8.28
N ALA A 59 -15.53 -9.05 7.78
CA ALA A 59 -15.77 -7.61 7.72
C ALA A 59 -16.98 -7.27 6.83
N TRP A 60 -17.12 -7.93 5.67
CA TRP A 60 -18.28 -7.75 4.80
C TRP A 60 -19.59 -8.15 5.49
N LYS A 61 -19.62 -9.24 6.25
CA LYS A 61 -20.82 -9.67 7.01
C LYS A 61 -21.22 -8.67 8.10
N GLN A 62 -20.29 -7.84 8.56
CA GLN A 62 -20.52 -6.79 9.55
C GLN A 62 -20.75 -5.42 8.91
N GLU A 63 -20.64 -5.31 7.58
CA GLU A 63 -20.84 -4.07 6.85
C GLU A 63 -22.32 -3.67 6.88
N ASN A 64 -22.57 -2.41 7.23
CA ASN A 64 -23.91 -1.86 7.38
C ASN A 64 -24.23 -0.75 6.36
N SER A 65 -23.26 -0.38 5.52
CA SER A 65 -23.49 0.56 4.44
C SER A 65 -24.41 -0.04 3.37
N ALA A 66 -25.50 0.66 3.05
CA ALA A 66 -26.40 0.28 1.96
C ALA A 66 -25.74 0.37 0.57
N GLU A 67 -24.63 1.09 0.47
CA GLU A 67 -23.85 1.27 -0.76
C GLU A 67 -22.79 0.16 -0.95
N ALA A 68 -22.57 -0.68 0.07
CA ALA A 68 -21.59 -1.74 -0.02
C ALA A 68 -22.04 -2.79 -1.06
N PRO A 69 -21.15 -3.21 -1.97
CA PRO A 69 -21.46 -4.25 -2.95
C PRO A 69 -21.93 -5.54 -2.28
N ALA A 70 -23.00 -6.11 -2.83
CA ALA A 70 -23.48 -7.42 -2.41
C ALA A 70 -22.43 -8.49 -2.74
N TYR A 71 -22.23 -9.41 -1.82
CA TYR A 71 -21.39 -10.59 -1.99
C TYR A 71 -22.23 -11.82 -1.68
N SER A 72 -22.35 -12.73 -2.63
CA SER A 72 -22.82 -14.08 -2.36
C SER A 72 -21.65 -14.84 -1.73
N ASP A 73 -21.83 -15.46 -0.56
CA ASP A 73 -20.84 -16.16 0.30
C ASP A 73 -20.00 -17.24 -0.44
N SER A 74 -19.27 -16.83 -1.47
CA SER A 74 -18.62 -17.63 -2.50
C SER A 74 -17.18 -17.91 -2.09
N GLN A 75 -16.73 -19.13 -2.27
CA GLN A 75 -15.33 -19.45 -1.99
C GLN A 75 -14.37 -18.83 -3.02
N ASP A 76 -14.88 -18.36 -4.18
CA ASP A 76 -14.08 -17.66 -5.18
C ASP A 76 -13.51 -16.34 -4.63
N PRO A 77 -12.17 -16.18 -4.55
CA PRO A 77 -11.54 -14.92 -4.18
C PRO A 77 -11.99 -13.72 -5.02
N LEU A 78 -12.23 -13.92 -6.33
CA LEU A 78 -12.61 -12.84 -7.24
C LEU A 78 -13.99 -12.27 -6.91
N ALA A 79 -14.86 -13.04 -6.26
CA ALA A 79 -16.17 -12.55 -5.84
C ALA A 79 -16.08 -11.42 -4.78
N LEU A 80 -14.95 -11.29 -4.05
CA LEU A 80 -14.72 -10.19 -3.12
C LEU A 80 -14.22 -8.91 -3.79
N LEU A 81 -13.82 -8.97 -5.07
CA LEU A 81 -13.19 -7.84 -5.77
C LEU A 81 -14.06 -6.57 -5.77
N PRO A 82 -15.38 -6.61 -6.04
CA PRO A 82 -16.20 -5.40 -6.01
C PRO A 82 -16.21 -4.73 -4.64
N TYR A 83 -16.29 -5.53 -3.56
CA TYR A 83 -16.26 -5.01 -2.19
C TYR A 83 -14.90 -4.39 -1.85
N LEU A 84 -13.80 -5.06 -2.20
CA LEU A 84 -12.44 -4.52 -1.99
C LEU A 84 -12.21 -3.20 -2.76
N GLN A 85 -12.67 -3.11 -4.00
CA GLN A 85 -12.57 -1.89 -4.80
C GLN A 85 -13.42 -0.77 -4.19
N TRP A 86 -14.63 -1.09 -3.72
CA TRP A 86 -15.48 -0.13 -3.02
C TRP A 86 -14.82 0.40 -1.74
N LEU A 87 -14.19 -0.47 -0.93
CA LEU A 87 -13.46 -0.05 0.26
C LEU A 87 -12.33 0.95 -0.09
N ILE A 88 -11.62 0.73 -1.21
CA ILE A 88 -10.59 1.68 -1.69
C ILE A 88 -11.23 3.01 -2.10
N ASP A 89 -12.31 2.96 -2.89
CA ASP A 89 -12.99 4.15 -3.42
C ASP A 89 -13.57 5.03 -2.29
N GLN A 90 -13.93 4.42 -1.16
CA GLN A 90 -14.47 5.10 0.03
C GLN A 90 -13.42 5.43 1.10
N ASP A 91 -12.12 5.21 0.83
CA ASP A 91 -11.03 5.35 1.82
C ASP A 91 -11.33 4.61 3.15
N ARG A 92 -11.95 3.43 3.06
CA ARG A 92 -12.30 2.63 4.23
C ARG A 92 -11.09 1.84 4.74
N LYS A 93 -10.81 2.01 6.03
CA LYS A 93 -9.68 1.39 6.70
C LYS A 93 -10.03 -0.04 7.13
N LEU A 94 -9.47 -1.02 6.43
CA LEU A 94 -9.57 -2.43 6.78
C LEU A 94 -8.16 -3.05 6.75
N ALA A 95 -7.74 -3.68 7.85
CA ALA A 95 -6.39 -4.24 7.98
C ALA A 95 -6.04 -5.26 6.87
N PRO A 96 -6.86 -6.28 6.55
CA PRO A 96 -6.54 -7.19 5.46
C PRO A 96 -6.55 -6.52 4.08
N LEU A 97 -7.32 -5.45 3.87
CA LEU A 97 -7.23 -4.67 2.63
C LEU A 97 -5.86 -4.01 2.49
N LYS A 98 -5.32 -3.43 3.57
CA LYS A 98 -3.98 -2.83 3.57
C LYS A 98 -2.91 -3.84 3.20
N GLU A 99 -3.01 -5.07 3.71
CA GLU A 99 -2.08 -6.15 3.35
C GLU A 99 -2.22 -6.56 1.87
N LEU A 100 -3.44 -6.70 1.37
CA LEU A 100 -3.70 -6.99 -0.06
C LEU A 100 -3.16 -5.90 -0.98
N GLN A 101 -3.32 -4.63 -0.61
CA GLN A 101 -2.73 -3.49 -1.32
C GLN A 101 -1.19 -3.59 -1.31
N GLY A 102 -0.59 -3.89 -0.16
CA GLY A 102 0.85 -4.07 -0.01
C GLY A 102 1.43 -5.19 -0.89
N LEU A 103 0.75 -6.32 -0.97
CA LEU A 103 1.11 -7.42 -1.86
C LEU A 103 1.00 -7.02 -3.35
N THR A 104 -0.08 -6.31 -3.70
CA THR A 104 -0.29 -5.80 -5.05
C THR A 104 0.82 -4.82 -5.47
N TRP A 105 1.18 -3.88 -4.59
CA TRP A 105 2.28 -2.94 -4.83
C TRP A 105 3.62 -3.65 -4.95
N ARG A 106 3.87 -4.68 -4.12
CA ARG A 106 5.11 -5.47 -4.20
C ARG A 106 5.29 -6.06 -5.59
N HIS A 107 4.25 -6.67 -6.16
CA HIS A 107 4.31 -7.18 -7.54
C HIS A 107 4.56 -6.06 -8.56
N GLY A 108 3.93 -4.88 -8.38
CA GLY A 108 4.17 -3.72 -9.23
C GLY A 108 5.62 -3.23 -9.21
N TYR A 109 6.22 -3.11 -8.02
CA TYR A 109 7.62 -2.72 -7.87
C TYR A 109 8.59 -3.80 -8.42
N GLN A 110 8.31 -5.08 -8.17
CA GLN A 110 9.16 -6.18 -8.64
C GLN A 110 9.17 -6.32 -10.16
N SER A 111 8.03 -6.06 -10.81
CA SER A 111 7.90 -6.10 -12.27
C SER A 111 8.36 -4.81 -12.96
N GLY A 112 8.58 -3.73 -12.21
CA GLY A 112 8.85 -2.40 -12.75
C GLY A 112 7.62 -1.67 -13.29
N ALA A 113 6.42 -2.25 -13.16
CA ALA A 113 5.16 -1.58 -13.52
C ALA A 113 4.85 -0.39 -12.58
N LEU A 114 5.42 -0.39 -11.38
CA LEU A 114 5.29 0.68 -10.40
C LEU A 114 6.67 1.21 -10.02
N THR A 115 6.82 2.54 -10.05
CA THR A 115 8.04 3.25 -9.64
C THR A 115 7.67 4.40 -8.70
N THR A 116 8.56 4.76 -7.78
CA THR A 116 8.37 5.91 -6.88
C THR A 116 9.05 7.16 -7.45
N PRO A 117 8.29 8.24 -7.75
CA PRO A 117 8.87 9.50 -8.17
C PRO A 117 9.42 10.25 -6.95
N LEU A 118 10.71 10.08 -6.68
CA LEU A 118 11.40 10.89 -5.68
C LEU A 118 11.67 12.29 -6.21
N PHE A 119 11.69 13.30 -5.33
CA PHE A 119 12.25 14.60 -5.71
C PHE A 119 13.73 14.46 -6.09
N ALA A 120 14.19 15.29 -7.03
CA ALA A 120 15.51 15.14 -7.65
C ALA A 120 16.67 15.20 -6.64
N ASP A 121 16.50 15.92 -5.54
CA ASP A 121 17.48 16.11 -4.48
C ASP A 121 17.47 15.01 -3.40
N VAL A 122 16.41 14.20 -3.33
CA VAL A 122 16.23 13.21 -2.26
C VAL A 122 17.29 12.12 -2.34
N ALA A 123 17.35 11.38 -3.46
CA ALA A 123 18.31 10.29 -3.63
C ALA A 123 19.79 10.71 -3.41
N PRO A 124 20.30 11.82 -3.99
CA PRO A 124 21.67 12.25 -3.73
C PRO A 124 21.88 12.71 -2.27
N THR A 125 20.88 13.33 -1.63
CA THR A 125 20.98 13.77 -0.24
C THR A 125 21.03 12.60 0.74
N LEU A 126 20.17 11.59 0.56
CA LEU A 126 20.17 10.38 1.39
C LEU A 126 21.53 9.66 1.29
N LYS A 127 22.09 9.54 0.08
CA LYS A 127 23.42 8.94 -0.13
C LYS A 127 24.50 9.70 0.63
N ARG A 128 24.51 11.03 0.55
CA ARG A 128 25.47 11.88 1.26
C ARG A 128 25.37 11.72 2.77
N TRP A 129 24.15 11.73 3.33
CA TRP A 129 23.95 11.54 4.78
C TRP A 129 24.41 10.16 5.25
N GLN A 130 24.10 9.10 4.50
CA GLN A 130 24.56 7.75 4.81
C GLN A 130 26.09 7.66 4.79
N GLN A 131 26.76 8.27 3.80
CA GLN A 131 28.22 8.31 3.70
C GLN A 131 28.88 9.05 4.87
N HIS A 132 28.17 10.01 5.48
CA HIS A 132 28.62 10.73 6.68
C HIS A 132 28.32 9.97 7.99
N GLY A 133 27.86 8.72 7.92
CA GLY A 133 27.60 7.88 9.08
C GLY A 133 26.27 8.16 9.78
N LEU A 134 25.39 8.97 9.18
CA LEU A 134 24.05 9.20 9.73
C LEU A 134 23.15 7.99 9.48
N ARG A 135 22.39 7.60 10.50
CA ARG A 135 21.33 6.61 10.36
C ARG A 135 20.11 7.25 9.70
N LEU A 136 19.57 6.60 8.68
CA LEU A 136 18.36 7.03 8.02
C LEU A 136 17.21 6.12 8.44
N ALA A 137 16.09 6.72 8.84
CA ALA A 137 14.86 6.02 9.18
C ALA A 137 13.67 6.72 8.52
N VAL A 138 12.60 5.96 8.31
CA VAL A 138 11.34 6.48 7.77
C VAL A 138 10.27 6.38 8.85
N TYR A 139 9.46 7.42 8.98
CA TYR A 139 8.25 7.43 9.79
C TYR A 139 7.13 8.06 8.97
N SER A 140 6.14 7.25 8.58
CA SER A 140 5.04 7.57 7.69
C SER A 140 3.79 6.77 8.05
#